data_AF-A0A4R3E1T4-F1
#
_entry.id   AF-A0A4R3E1T4-F1
#
_cell.length_a   1.000
_cell.length_b   1.000
_cell.length_c   1.000
_cell.angle_alpha   90.00
_cell.angle_beta   90.00
_cell.angle_gamma   90.00
#
_symmetry.space_group_name_H-M   'P 1'
#
loop_
_entity.id
_entity.type
_entity.pdbx_description
1 polymer ?
#
loop_
_entity_poly.entity_id
_entity_poly.type
_entity_poly.pdbx_seq_one_letter_code
_entity_poly.pdbx_strand_id
1 'polypeptide(L)'
;MLLGFRLLAVVGAMALGVASSAQAKPPTTDAERDVAMESLTWRDGQTLNLPLSGGVLKAPSGYRQLLGKDAATVYEVTNGIDAPVGTEAMIYNGKDGTIVYYQKLGSGYIKIDDWPSIDPDAMLAEIKENTERNNATRKQRGIGAIHVVGWLQPPRLDLGNHSVLWTLDAVEEDGSSLVNSVALVLGRDGYERLVWIGSKDQFSGML
;
A
#
# COMPACT_ATOMS: atom_id res chain seq x y z
N MET A 1 -12.73 -22.61 -0.42
CA MET A 1 -11.28 -22.87 -0.52
C MET A 1 -10.62 -21.50 -0.66
N LEU A 2 -10.31 -20.86 0.48
CA LEU A 2 -9.78 -19.50 0.50
C LEU A 2 -8.45 -19.48 -0.26
N LEU A 3 -8.34 -18.66 -1.31
CA LEU A 3 -7.05 -18.34 -1.91
C LEU A 3 -6.21 -17.66 -0.82
N GLY A 4 -5.08 -18.26 -0.45
CA GLY A 4 -4.17 -17.77 0.57
C GLY A 4 -3.45 -16.49 0.15
N PHE A 5 -4.13 -15.34 0.28
CA PHE A 5 -3.50 -14.02 0.23
C PHE A 5 -3.03 -13.66 1.64
N ARG A 6 -1.75 -13.89 1.93
CA ARG A 6 -1.07 -13.46 3.16
C ARG A 6 0.00 -12.43 2.86
N LEU A 7 -0.37 -11.32 2.20
CA LEU A 7 0.52 -10.17 2.14
C LEU A 7 -0.19 -8.96 2.69
N LEU A 8 0.42 -8.41 3.74
CA LEU A 8 -0.11 -7.32 4.54
C LEU A 8 0.59 -6.01 4.13
N ALA A 9 -0.18 -4.93 3.93
CA ALA A 9 0.37 -3.66 3.48
C ALA A 9 0.68 -2.74 4.68
N VAL A 10 1.96 -2.47 4.96
CA VAL A 10 2.35 -1.38 5.86
C VAL A 10 2.24 -0.07 5.09
N VAL A 11 1.21 0.73 5.35
CA VAL A 11 1.16 2.11 4.86
C VAL A 11 1.01 3.05 6.04
N GLY A 12 2.08 3.77 6.36
CA GLY A 12 2.02 4.98 7.18
C GLY A 12 1.18 6.02 6.45
N ALA A 13 0.06 6.40 7.07
CA ALA A 13 -0.77 7.51 6.65
C ALA A 13 -0.84 8.52 7.81
N MET A 14 -0.19 9.66 7.66
CA MET A 14 -0.62 10.87 8.36
C MET A 14 -1.92 11.34 7.68
N ALA A 15 -3.02 11.30 8.41
CA ALA A 15 -4.32 11.78 7.95
C ALA A 15 -4.87 12.83 8.94
N LEU A 16 -4.95 14.08 8.50
CA LEU A 16 -5.83 15.09 9.09
C LEU A 16 -7.19 15.00 8.40
N GLY A 17 -8.22 14.79 9.22
CA GLY A 17 -9.54 14.36 8.78
C GLY A 17 -10.35 15.43 8.05
N VAL A 18 -11.05 14.97 7.02
CA VAL A 18 -12.32 15.55 6.57
C VAL A 18 -13.28 14.39 6.36
N ALA A 19 -14.39 14.42 7.10
CA ALA A 19 -15.45 13.43 7.02
C ALA A 19 -16.17 13.54 5.66
N SER A 20 -16.27 12.43 4.92
CA SER A 20 -17.17 12.36 3.76
C SER A 20 -17.59 10.93 3.42
N SER A 21 -18.90 10.79 3.15
CA SER A 21 -19.67 9.59 2.76
C SER A 21 -19.54 8.36 3.67
N ALA A 22 -20.64 7.65 3.91
CA ALA A 22 -20.62 6.37 4.61
C ALA A 22 -19.90 5.31 3.75
N GLN A 23 -18.57 5.36 3.74
CA GLN A 23 -17.72 4.23 3.38
C GLN A 23 -18.17 3.07 4.27
N ALA A 24 -18.46 1.90 3.68
CA ALA A 24 -18.70 0.71 4.48
C ALA A 24 -17.49 0.52 5.39
N LYS A 25 -17.74 0.34 6.70
CA LYS A 25 -16.64 0.13 7.64
C LYS A 25 -15.83 -1.10 7.20
N PRO A 26 -14.50 -1.10 7.35
CA PRO A 26 -13.68 -2.22 6.93
C PRO A 26 -14.13 -3.48 7.65
N PRO A 27 -14.18 -4.65 6.98
CA PRO A 27 -14.62 -5.91 7.56
C PRO A 27 -13.94 -6.20 8.91
N THR A 28 -14.71 -6.76 9.84
CA THR A 28 -14.26 -7.01 11.22
C THR A 28 -14.13 -8.50 11.53
N THR A 29 -14.80 -9.36 10.75
CA THR A 29 -14.77 -10.81 10.91
C THR A 29 -14.26 -11.51 9.65
N ASP A 30 -13.80 -12.76 9.80
CA ASP A 30 -13.34 -13.61 8.70
C ASP A 30 -14.44 -13.81 7.64
N ALA A 31 -15.69 -14.04 8.07
CA ALA A 31 -16.82 -14.22 7.15
C ALA A 31 -17.13 -12.96 6.34
N GLU A 32 -17.06 -11.77 6.96
CA GLU A 32 -17.23 -10.50 6.24
C GLU A 32 -16.10 -10.28 5.22
N ARG A 33 -14.86 -10.65 5.59
CA ARG A 33 -13.70 -10.57 4.69
C ARG A 33 -13.85 -11.50 3.49
N ASP A 34 -14.33 -12.73 3.70
CA ASP A 34 -14.58 -13.69 2.62
C ASP A 34 -15.62 -13.15 1.62
N VAL A 35 -16.75 -12.66 2.13
CA VAL A 35 -17.79 -12.03 1.29
C VAL A 35 -17.25 -10.82 0.53
N ALA A 36 -16.45 -9.97 1.19
CA ALA A 36 -15.83 -8.83 0.54
C ALA A 36 -14.89 -9.24 -0.60
N MET A 37 -14.06 -10.27 -0.39
CA MET A 37 -13.15 -10.80 -1.41
C MET A 37 -13.88 -11.48 -2.58
N GLU A 38 -14.99 -12.18 -2.31
CA GLU A 38 -15.83 -12.80 -3.34
C GLU A 38 -16.56 -11.76 -4.21
N SER A 39 -16.82 -10.57 -3.67
CA SER A 39 -17.52 -9.49 -4.37
C SER A 39 -16.65 -8.68 -5.34
N LEU A 40 -15.33 -8.93 -5.36
CA LEU A 40 -14.37 -8.15 -6.15
C LEU A 40 -14.58 -8.32 -7.66
N THR A 41 -14.57 -7.20 -8.38
CA THR A 41 -14.60 -7.20 -9.85
C THR A 41 -13.19 -7.12 -10.44
N TRP A 42 -12.61 -8.28 -10.71
CA TRP A 42 -11.31 -8.40 -11.38
C TRP A 42 -11.37 -7.92 -12.84
N ARG A 43 -10.35 -7.18 -13.28
CA ARG A 43 -10.28 -6.59 -14.63
C ARG A 43 -9.08 -7.03 -15.43
N ASP A 44 -8.64 -8.26 -15.22
CA ASP A 44 -7.39 -8.81 -15.74
C ASP A 44 -7.27 -8.65 -17.28
N GLY A 45 -6.08 -8.26 -17.74
CA GLY A 45 -5.77 -8.06 -19.16
C GLY A 45 -6.33 -6.78 -19.79
N GLN A 46 -7.18 -6.03 -19.09
CA GLN A 46 -7.68 -4.74 -19.57
C GLN A 46 -6.62 -3.64 -19.47
N THR A 47 -6.78 -2.58 -20.26
CA THR A 47 -6.08 -1.31 -20.02
C THR A 47 -6.98 -0.43 -19.16
N LEU A 48 -6.53 -0.05 -17.98
CA LEU A 48 -7.31 0.72 -17.02
C LEU A 48 -6.90 2.19 -17.06
N ASN A 49 -7.88 3.08 -17.10
CA ASN A 49 -7.65 4.51 -16.85
C ASN A 49 -7.78 4.75 -15.34
N LEU A 50 -6.79 5.42 -14.75
CA LEU A 50 -6.75 5.80 -13.34
C LEU A 50 -7.50 7.13 -13.18
N PRO A 51 -8.67 7.16 -12.52
CA PRO A 51 -9.59 8.30 -12.58
C PRO A 51 -9.13 9.57 -11.86
N LEU A 52 -8.28 9.47 -10.84
CA LEU A 52 -7.77 10.58 -10.04
C LEU A 52 -6.44 11.11 -10.60
N SER A 53 -5.52 10.24 -11.00
CA SER A 53 -4.24 10.64 -11.58
C SER A 53 -4.29 10.93 -13.09
N GLY A 54 -5.31 10.41 -13.79
CA GLY A 54 -5.38 10.42 -15.26
C GLY A 54 -4.39 9.46 -15.92
N GLY A 55 -3.71 8.62 -15.14
CA GLY A 55 -2.75 7.64 -15.63
C GLY A 55 -3.40 6.46 -16.36
N VAL A 56 -2.57 5.65 -17.00
CA VAL A 56 -2.98 4.39 -17.63
C VAL A 56 -2.23 3.25 -17.00
N LEU A 57 -2.97 2.28 -16.46
CA LEU A 57 -2.44 1.06 -15.88
C LEU A 57 -2.66 -0.11 -16.85
N LYS A 58 -1.56 -0.76 -17.21
CA LYS A 58 -1.55 -2.04 -17.91
C LYS A 58 -0.71 -3.01 -17.09
N ALA A 59 -1.36 -3.88 -16.33
CA ALA A 59 -0.64 -4.86 -15.53
C ALA A 59 0.18 -5.81 -16.42
N PRO A 60 1.35 -6.29 -15.95
CA PRO A 60 2.11 -7.32 -16.64
C PRO A 60 1.29 -8.59 -16.85
N SER A 61 1.66 -9.39 -17.86
CA SER A 61 0.97 -10.66 -18.12
C SER A 61 1.00 -11.57 -16.88
N GLY A 62 -0.15 -12.15 -16.53
CA GLY A 62 -0.32 -13.00 -15.35
C GLY A 62 -0.62 -12.27 -14.05
N TYR A 63 -0.57 -10.92 -14.03
CA TYR A 63 -1.05 -10.14 -12.90
C TYR A 63 -2.56 -9.98 -12.95
N ARG A 64 -3.19 -10.09 -11.78
CA ARG A 64 -4.58 -9.73 -11.54
C ARG A 64 -4.65 -8.22 -11.27
N GLN A 65 -5.76 -7.56 -11.63
CA GLN A 65 -5.89 -6.11 -11.39
C GLN A 65 -7.30 -5.67 -10.96
N LEU A 66 -7.33 -4.67 -10.07
CA LEU A 66 -8.54 -4.06 -9.51
C LEU A 66 -8.46 -2.54 -9.65
N LEU A 67 -9.63 -1.88 -9.67
CA LEU A 67 -9.75 -0.43 -9.74
C LEU A 67 -10.66 0.11 -8.61
N GLY A 68 -10.30 1.28 -8.10
CA GLY A 68 -11.08 2.09 -7.16
C GLY A 68 -11.49 1.29 -5.94
N LYS A 69 -12.81 1.19 -5.71
CA LYS A 69 -13.37 0.52 -4.53
C LYS A 69 -12.89 -0.92 -4.37
N ASP A 70 -12.67 -1.67 -5.45
CA ASP A 70 -12.29 -3.08 -5.33
C ASP A 70 -10.84 -3.20 -4.84
N ALA A 71 -9.96 -2.28 -5.27
CA ALA A 71 -8.60 -2.19 -4.75
C ALA A 71 -8.60 -1.75 -3.27
N ALA A 72 -9.46 -0.78 -2.91
CA ALA A 72 -9.65 -0.36 -1.52
C ALA A 72 -10.15 -1.51 -0.63
N THR A 73 -11.11 -2.33 -1.12
CA THR A 73 -11.62 -3.50 -0.40
C THR A 73 -10.50 -4.48 -0.06
N VAL A 74 -9.56 -4.77 -0.99
CA VAL A 74 -8.44 -5.67 -0.69
C VAL A 74 -7.54 -5.08 0.41
N TYR A 75 -7.29 -3.78 0.38
CA TYR A 75 -6.53 -3.12 1.45
C TYR A 75 -7.24 -3.24 2.80
N GLU A 76 -8.55 -2.99 2.84
CA GLU A 76 -9.37 -3.04 4.05
C GLU A 76 -9.46 -4.44 4.64
N VAL A 77 -9.65 -5.44 3.79
CA VAL A 77 -9.66 -6.86 4.16
C VAL A 77 -8.32 -7.28 4.75
N THR A 78 -7.21 -6.88 4.11
CA THR A 78 -5.87 -7.29 4.54
C THR A 78 -5.39 -6.55 5.77
N ASN A 79 -5.80 -5.29 5.99
CA ASN A 79 -5.27 -4.47 7.08
C ASN A 79 -6.24 -4.23 8.23
N GLY A 80 -7.53 -4.45 8.03
CA GLY A 80 -8.55 -4.16 9.04
C GLY A 80 -8.64 -2.68 9.38
N ILE A 81 -8.31 -1.79 8.45
CA ILE A 81 -8.44 -0.34 8.59
C ILE A 81 -8.87 0.23 7.23
N ASP A 82 -9.38 1.45 7.21
CA ASP A 82 -9.81 2.11 5.98
C ASP A 82 -8.67 2.17 4.96
N ALA A 83 -9.00 1.98 3.69
CA ALA A 83 -8.04 2.18 2.62
C ALA A 83 -7.54 3.63 2.60
N PRO A 84 -6.26 3.85 2.24
CA PRO A 84 -5.74 5.21 2.10
C PRO A 84 -6.58 6.02 1.11
N VAL A 85 -6.88 7.27 1.45
CA VAL A 85 -7.60 8.19 0.55
C VAL A 85 -6.85 8.28 -0.77
N GLY A 86 -7.58 8.15 -1.88
CA GLY A 86 -7.01 8.21 -3.21
C GLY A 86 -6.45 6.89 -3.74
N THR A 87 -6.68 5.74 -3.07
CA THR A 87 -6.42 4.42 -3.67
C THR A 87 -7.20 4.28 -4.98
N GLU A 88 -6.47 4.10 -6.08
CA GLU A 88 -7.03 4.09 -7.43
C GLU A 88 -7.02 2.70 -8.06
N ALA A 89 -6.00 1.90 -7.77
CA ALA A 89 -5.84 0.58 -8.35
C ALA A 89 -4.93 -0.30 -7.50
N MET A 90 -4.99 -1.59 -7.81
CA MET A 90 -4.08 -2.59 -7.27
C MET A 90 -3.77 -3.62 -8.37
N ILE A 91 -2.53 -4.08 -8.44
CA ILE A 91 -2.19 -5.30 -9.17
C ILE A 91 -1.65 -6.36 -8.21
N TYR A 92 -1.87 -7.63 -8.55
CA TYR A 92 -1.45 -8.77 -7.74
C TYR A 92 -0.89 -9.90 -8.60
N ASN A 93 0.24 -10.46 -8.20
CA ASN A 93 0.80 -11.66 -8.81
C ASN A 93 0.45 -12.91 -7.98
N GLY A 94 -0.46 -13.73 -8.51
CA GLY A 94 -0.86 -14.97 -7.85
C GLY A 94 0.21 -16.05 -7.73
N LYS A 95 1.34 -15.92 -8.44
CA LYS A 95 2.43 -16.90 -8.39
C LYS A 95 3.32 -16.73 -7.16
N ASP A 96 3.53 -15.50 -6.75
CA ASP A 96 4.56 -15.15 -5.78
C ASP A 96 4.07 -14.18 -4.70
N GLY A 97 2.79 -13.78 -4.75
CA GLY A 97 2.18 -12.95 -3.72
C GLY A 97 2.39 -11.45 -3.89
N THR A 98 3.17 -11.00 -4.88
CA THR A 98 3.49 -9.58 -5.06
C THR A 98 2.21 -8.73 -5.20
N ILE A 99 2.11 -7.64 -4.44
CA ILE A 99 1.04 -6.64 -4.57
C ILE A 99 1.66 -5.29 -4.91
N VAL A 100 1.02 -4.52 -5.80
CA VAL A 100 1.32 -3.09 -5.97
C VAL A 100 0.03 -2.29 -5.89
N TYR A 101 -0.01 -1.33 -4.97
CA TYR A 101 -1.07 -0.32 -4.88
C TYR A 101 -0.68 0.96 -5.60
N TYR A 102 -1.67 1.58 -6.23
CA TYR A 102 -1.59 2.89 -6.89
C TYR A 102 -2.50 3.86 -6.15
N GLN A 103 -1.97 5.02 -5.78
CA GLN A 103 -2.66 6.01 -4.98
C GLN A 103 -2.35 7.43 -5.44
N LYS A 104 -3.38 8.22 -5.70
CA LYS A 104 -3.23 9.65 -5.96
C LYS A 104 -3.24 10.44 -4.66
N LEU A 105 -2.17 11.20 -4.42
CA LEU A 105 -2.06 12.15 -3.32
C LEU A 105 -2.07 13.59 -3.87
N GLY A 106 -2.77 14.49 -3.18
CA GLY A 106 -2.79 15.92 -3.52
C GLY A 106 -1.48 16.65 -3.20
N SER A 107 -1.35 17.90 -3.65
CA SER A 107 -0.15 18.73 -3.42
C SER A 107 0.09 19.14 -1.95
N GLY A 108 -0.91 18.95 -1.08
CA GLY A 108 -0.84 19.34 0.33
C GLY A 108 -0.13 18.36 1.27
N TYR A 109 0.33 17.20 0.79
CA TYR A 109 0.90 16.17 1.68
C TYR A 109 2.33 16.49 2.12
N ILE A 110 3.29 16.61 1.18
CA ILE A 110 4.70 17.00 1.41
C ILE A 110 5.18 17.61 0.10
N LYS A 111 5.94 18.72 0.06
CA LYS A 111 6.48 19.27 -1.20
C LYS A 111 7.81 18.63 -1.56
N ILE A 112 8.19 18.66 -2.84
CA ILE A 112 9.50 18.12 -3.27
C ILE A 112 10.67 18.78 -2.54
N ASP A 113 10.57 20.09 -2.32
CA ASP A 113 11.60 20.92 -1.71
C ASP A 113 11.81 20.61 -0.22
N ASP A 114 10.85 19.91 0.41
CA ASP A 114 10.95 19.50 1.81
C ASP A 114 11.77 18.20 1.96
N TRP A 115 11.86 17.38 0.91
CA TRP A 115 12.54 16.07 0.95
C TRP A 115 14.03 16.11 1.32
N PRO A 116 14.84 17.09 0.86
CA PRO A 116 16.22 17.21 1.30
C PRO A 116 16.39 17.40 2.82
N SER A 117 15.33 17.82 3.52
CA SER A 117 15.35 18.09 4.96
C SER A 117 14.73 16.97 5.80
N ILE A 118 14.24 15.90 5.18
CA ILE A 118 13.67 14.75 5.89
C ILE A 118 14.78 14.04 6.67
N ASP A 119 14.52 13.79 7.96
CA ASP A 119 15.33 12.92 8.81
C ASP A 119 14.85 11.46 8.64
N PRO A 120 15.67 10.58 8.02
CA PRO A 120 15.28 9.18 7.79
C PRO A 120 15.05 8.37 9.06
N ASP A 121 15.74 8.68 10.16
CA ASP A 121 15.62 7.95 11.42
C ASP A 121 14.35 8.37 12.16
N ALA A 122 14.04 9.67 12.15
CA ALA A 122 12.77 10.17 12.68
C ALA A 122 11.57 9.61 11.90
N MET A 123 11.66 9.58 10.55
CA MET A 123 10.62 8.99 9.70
C MET A 123 10.44 7.50 10.00
N LEU A 124 11.52 6.74 10.17
CA LEU A 124 11.44 5.31 10.50
C LEU A 124 10.80 5.09 11.87
N ALA A 125 11.15 5.90 12.87
CA ALA A 125 10.56 5.84 14.20
C ALA A 125 9.05 6.05 14.15
N GLU A 126 8.58 7.05 13.40
CA GLU A 126 7.15 7.32 13.22
C GLU A 126 6.43 6.15 12.51
N ILE A 127 7.04 5.59 11.46
CA ILE A 127 6.50 4.42 10.75
C ILE A 127 6.36 3.23 11.69
N LYS A 128 7.38 2.95 12.52
CA LYS A 128 7.33 1.88 13.52
C LYS A 128 6.20 2.11 14.52
N GLU A 129 6.12 3.30 15.10
CA GLU A 129 5.08 3.63 16.08
C GLU A 129 3.67 3.49 15.50
N ASN A 130 3.44 4.03 14.29
CA ASN A 130 2.14 3.92 13.63
C ASN A 130 1.81 2.47 13.27
N THR A 131 2.80 1.66 12.91
CA THR A 131 2.60 0.22 12.64
C THR A 131 2.18 -0.52 13.92
N GLU A 132 2.86 -0.28 15.05
CA GLU A 132 2.49 -0.90 16.33
C GLU A 132 1.11 -0.44 16.82
N ARG A 133 0.77 0.83 16.59
CA ARG A 133 -0.59 1.34 16.88
C ARG A 133 -1.63 0.59 16.06
N ASN A 134 -1.36 0.33 14.78
CA ASN A 134 -2.25 -0.41 13.90
C ASN A 134 -2.33 -1.90 14.26
N ASN A 135 -1.27 -2.50 14.81
CA ASN A 135 -1.27 -3.89 15.29
C ASN A 135 -2.36 -4.16 16.34
N ALA A 136 -2.70 -3.16 17.18
CA ALA A 136 -3.81 -3.29 18.12
C ALA A 136 -5.15 -3.55 17.40
N THR A 137 -5.43 -2.82 16.33
CA THR A 137 -6.63 -3.01 15.51
C THR A 137 -6.58 -4.32 14.72
N ARG A 138 -5.42 -4.68 14.16
CA ARG A 138 -5.22 -5.95 13.43
C ARG A 138 -5.54 -7.14 14.32
N LYS A 139 -4.98 -7.16 15.53
CA LYS A 139 -5.23 -8.21 16.53
C LYS A 139 -6.70 -8.31 16.93
N GLN A 140 -7.38 -7.18 17.13
CA GLN A 140 -8.82 -7.16 17.41
C GLN A 140 -9.67 -7.76 16.29
N ARG A 141 -9.16 -7.76 15.05
CA ARG A 141 -9.85 -8.24 13.85
C ARG A 141 -9.37 -9.62 13.39
N GLY A 142 -8.55 -10.30 14.19
CA GLY A 142 -7.98 -11.62 13.83
C GLY A 142 -6.95 -11.55 12.70
N ILE A 143 -6.33 -10.39 12.48
CA ILE A 143 -5.31 -10.17 11.46
C ILE A 143 -3.94 -10.15 12.15
N GLY A 144 -2.97 -10.86 11.56
CA GLY A 144 -1.62 -10.95 12.10
C GLY A 144 -0.92 -9.59 12.20
N ALA A 145 -0.13 -9.43 13.26
CA ALA A 145 0.70 -8.24 13.47
C ALA A 145 1.83 -8.13 12.42
N ILE A 146 2.33 -6.90 12.24
CA ILE A 146 3.51 -6.61 11.42
C ILE A 146 4.49 -5.80 12.26
N HIS A 147 5.76 -6.15 12.23
CA HIS A 147 6.81 -5.43 12.92
C HIS A 147 7.82 -4.90 11.91
N VAL A 148 7.99 -3.58 11.86
CA VAL A 148 8.99 -2.94 11.00
C VAL A 148 10.37 -3.11 11.63
N VAL A 149 11.29 -3.74 10.90
CA VAL A 149 12.67 -3.97 11.33
C VAL A 149 13.49 -2.71 11.11
N GLY A 150 13.45 -2.15 9.89
CA GLY A 150 14.24 -0.97 9.52
C GLY A 150 14.19 -0.65 8.03
N TRP A 151 15.15 0.13 7.57
CA TRP A 151 15.33 0.40 6.14
C TRP A 151 16.09 -0.74 5.46
N LEU A 152 15.58 -1.23 4.33
CA LEU A 152 16.43 -1.84 3.28
C LEU A 152 17.07 -0.75 2.42
N GLN A 153 16.31 0.30 2.12
CA GLN A 153 16.77 1.51 1.45
C GLN A 153 16.14 2.71 2.13
N PRO A 154 16.92 3.62 2.73
CA PRO A 154 16.37 4.84 3.32
C PRO A 154 15.78 5.75 2.23
N PRO A 155 14.88 6.68 2.60
CA PRO A 155 14.31 7.65 1.66
C PRO A 155 15.36 8.41 0.87
N ARG A 156 15.20 8.39 -0.45
CA ARG A 156 16.09 9.06 -1.40
C ARG A 156 15.28 9.82 -2.44
N LEU A 157 15.64 11.09 -2.61
CA LEU A 157 15.17 11.93 -3.71
C LEU A 157 15.96 11.61 -4.99
N ASP A 158 15.23 11.39 -6.08
CA ASP A 158 15.74 11.30 -7.44
C ASP A 158 15.15 12.43 -8.27
N LEU A 159 15.95 13.49 -8.44
CA LEU A 159 15.56 14.66 -9.24
C LEU A 159 15.46 14.35 -10.73
N GLY A 160 16.19 13.35 -11.24
CA GLY A 160 16.16 12.98 -12.66
C GLY A 160 14.83 12.36 -13.05
N ASN A 161 14.26 11.56 -12.14
CA ASN A 161 12.96 10.91 -12.34
C ASN A 161 11.80 11.66 -11.66
N HIS A 162 12.08 12.81 -11.04
CA HIS A 162 11.14 13.53 -10.17
C HIS A 162 10.40 12.55 -9.25
N SER A 163 11.17 11.80 -8.45
CA SER A 163 10.62 10.79 -7.56
C SER A 163 11.33 10.71 -6.23
N VAL A 164 10.65 10.11 -5.26
CA VAL A 164 11.23 9.74 -3.97
C VAL A 164 10.96 8.27 -3.73
N LEU A 165 11.97 7.52 -3.30
CA LEU A 165 11.89 6.08 -3.06
C LEU A 165 12.39 5.75 -1.66
N TRP A 166 11.71 4.83 -0.97
CA TRP A 166 12.24 4.14 0.21
C TRP A 166 11.76 2.69 0.23
N THR A 167 12.50 1.84 0.95
CA THR A 167 12.15 0.43 1.13
C THR A 167 12.35 0.02 2.58
N LEU A 168 11.30 -0.52 3.20
CA LEU A 168 11.28 -1.05 4.56
C LEU A 168 11.50 -2.57 4.57
N ASP A 169 12.26 -3.03 5.56
CA ASP A 169 12.29 -4.42 6.01
C ASP A 169 11.27 -4.57 7.15
N ALA A 170 10.42 -5.58 7.08
CA ALA A 170 9.42 -5.91 8.09
C ALA A 170 9.26 -7.42 8.22
N VAL A 171 8.65 -7.84 9.32
CA VAL A 171 8.31 -9.25 9.57
C VAL A 171 6.84 -9.35 9.99
N GLU A 172 6.16 -10.38 9.50
CA GLU A 172 4.81 -10.71 9.97
C GLU A 172 4.87 -11.50 11.28
N GLU A 173 3.74 -11.61 11.97
CA GLU A 173 3.63 -12.32 13.26
C GLU A 173 4.05 -13.79 13.19
N ASP A 174 3.91 -14.45 12.03
CA ASP A 174 4.36 -15.83 11.81
C ASP A 174 5.84 -15.95 11.44
N GLY A 175 6.58 -14.83 11.41
CA GLY A 175 7.99 -14.75 11.10
C GLY A 175 8.31 -14.69 9.60
N SER A 176 7.30 -14.62 8.74
CA SER A 176 7.52 -14.40 7.30
C SER A 176 8.16 -13.03 7.05
N SER A 177 8.99 -12.94 6.00
CA SER A 177 9.57 -11.65 5.60
C SER A 177 8.56 -10.82 4.82
N LEU A 178 8.52 -9.53 5.10
CA LEU A 178 7.71 -8.56 4.39
C LEU A 178 8.58 -7.36 3.98
N VAL A 179 8.55 -7.02 2.70
CA VAL A 179 9.19 -5.82 2.17
C VAL A 179 8.11 -4.88 1.68
N ASN A 180 8.23 -3.62 2.09
CA ASN A 180 7.35 -2.54 1.66
C ASN A 180 8.19 -1.46 0.98
N SER A 181 8.10 -1.35 -0.34
CA SER A 181 8.80 -0.34 -1.13
C SER A 181 7.81 0.70 -1.62
N VAL A 182 8.11 1.98 -1.37
CA VAL A 182 7.25 3.10 -1.72
C VAL A 182 7.97 4.01 -2.68
N ALA A 183 7.34 4.26 -3.83
CA ALA A 183 7.75 5.30 -4.76
C ALA A 183 6.70 6.42 -4.77
N LEU A 184 7.13 7.66 -4.61
CA LEU A 184 6.34 8.84 -4.88
C LEU A 184 6.82 9.44 -6.19
N VAL A 185 5.99 9.44 -7.22
CA VAL A 185 6.27 10.08 -8.51
C VAL A 185 5.56 11.42 -8.54
N LEU A 186 6.29 12.48 -8.86
CA LEU A 186 5.77 13.83 -8.79
C LEU A 186 5.02 14.23 -10.06
N GLY A 187 3.83 14.79 -9.85
CA GLY A 187 3.01 15.42 -10.88
C GLY A 187 2.75 16.89 -10.55
N ARG A 188 2.12 17.60 -11.49
CA ARG A 188 1.80 19.03 -11.35
C ARG A 188 0.86 19.31 -10.17
N ASP A 189 -0.07 18.39 -9.91
CA ASP A 189 -1.14 18.54 -8.91
C ASP A 189 -0.99 17.57 -7.72
N GLY A 190 0.25 17.14 -7.41
CA GLY A 190 0.55 16.26 -6.27
C GLY A 190 1.39 15.06 -6.67
N TYR A 191 1.14 13.89 -6.07
CA TYR A 191 1.99 12.70 -6.19
C TYR A 191 1.17 11.50 -6.67
N GLU A 192 1.77 10.66 -7.50
CA GLU A 192 1.36 9.27 -7.64
C GLU A 192 2.21 8.44 -6.68
N ARG A 193 1.55 7.75 -5.74
CA ARG A 193 2.21 6.85 -4.81
C ARG A 193 2.02 5.41 -5.25
N LEU A 194 3.13 4.72 -5.43
CA LEU A 194 3.17 3.29 -5.64
C LEU A 194 3.68 2.62 -4.38
N VAL A 195 2.98 1.58 -3.92
CA VAL A 195 3.43 0.75 -2.79
C VAL A 195 3.56 -0.67 -3.28
N TRP A 196 4.78 -1.13 -3.45
CA TRP A 196 5.12 -2.51 -3.76
C TRP A 196 5.30 -3.30 -2.46
N ILE A 197 4.69 -4.48 -2.41
CA ILE A 197 4.69 -5.37 -1.25
C ILE A 197 5.07 -6.76 -1.74
N GLY A 198 6.07 -7.35 -1.09
CA GLY A 198 6.59 -8.67 -1.40
C GLY A 198 7.44 -9.22 -0.27
N SER A 199 8.21 -10.27 -0.55
CA SER A 199 9.18 -10.88 0.36
C SER A 199 10.59 -10.37 0.09
N LYS A 200 11.50 -10.65 1.03
CA LYS A 200 12.91 -10.26 0.90
C LYS A 200 13.60 -10.97 -0.26
N ASP A 201 13.21 -12.21 -0.57
CA ASP A 201 13.76 -12.99 -1.69
C ASP A 201 13.36 -12.41 -3.06
N GLN A 202 12.20 -11.74 -3.14
CA GLN A 202 11.73 -11.05 -4.34
C GLN A 202 12.40 -9.69 -4.53
N PHE A 203 12.86 -9.08 -3.44
CA PHE A 203 13.49 -7.79 -3.47
C PHE A 203 14.94 -7.92 -3.97
N SER A 204 15.15 -7.75 -5.28
CA SER A 204 16.50 -7.73 -5.87
C SER A 204 17.18 -6.36 -5.84
N GLY A 205 16.64 -5.40 -5.09
CA GLY A 205 16.95 -3.97 -5.27
C GLY A 205 16.30 -3.48 -6.56
N MET A 206 15.18 -2.77 -6.46
CA MET A 206 14.70 -2.00 -7.61
C MET A 206 15.64 -0.81 -7.80
N LEU A 207 16.10 -0.65 -9.05
CA LEU A 207 17.01 0.34 -9.63
C LEU A 207 18.48 -0.11 -9.75
#